data_AF-A0A212FH39-F1
#
_entry.id   AF-A0A212FH39-F1
#
_cell.length_a   1.000
_cell.length_b   1.000
_cell.length_c   1.000
_cell.angle_alpha   90.00
_cell.angle_beta   90.00
_cell.angle_gamma   90.00
#
_symmetry.space_group_name_H-M   'P 1'
#
loop_
_entity.id
_entity.type
_entity.pdbx_description
1 polymer ?
#
loop_
_entity_poly.entity_id
_entity_poly.type
_entity_poly.pdbx_seq_one_letter_code
_entity_poly.pdbx_strand_id
1 'polypeptide(L)'
;MWPAFEDVWVTSWGSNRRDGVYDSISSTLQVYHAMLMSNEQCNNVTMRFGVPVTENFFCVTQTGRRAPCTRDTGAPAVSDGVLWGLASWGIRKLCGTERFPAMFSYLASKSNLAFITNATNYLMSDKRYFPYYDRFSVTGARTSTKRRT
;
A
#
# COMPACT_ATOMS: atom_id res chain seq x y z
N MET A 1 -9.10 8.53 -14.75
CA MET A 1 -10.39 7.86 -14.46
C MET A 1 -10.50 7.75 -12.97
N TRP A 2 -11.55 8.31 -12.35
CA TRP A 2 -11.75 8.20 -10.90
C TRP A 2 -12.06 6.74 -10.53
N PRO A 3 -11.72 6.27 -9.30
CA PRO A 3 -11.97 4.88 -8.93
C PRO A 3 -13.46 4.53 -9.02
N ALA A 4 -13.77 3.35 -9.55
CA ALA A 4 -15.13 2.88 -9.78
C ALA A 4 -15.60 1.95 -8.64
N PHE A 5 -15.47 2.40 -7.39
CA PHE A 5 -15.98 1.72 -6.20
C PHE A 5 -16.62 2.74 -5.25
N GLU A 6 -17.58 2.30 -4.44
CA GLU A 6 -18.24 3.16 -3.44
C GLU A 6 -17.64 2.99 -2.04
N ASP A 7 -17.28 1.76 -1.68
CA ASP A 7 -16.68 1.41 -0.41
C ASP A 7 -15.46 0.50 -0.58
N VAL A 8 -14.62 0.44 0.46
CA VAL A 8 -13.42 -0.38 0.52
C VAL A 8 -13.21 -0.95 1.92
N TRP A 9 -12.54 -2.08 1.95
CA TRP A 9 -12.02 -2.73 3.14
C TRP A 9 -10.50 -2.55 3.21
N VAL A 10 -10.02 -2.09 4.35
CA VAL A 10 -8.59 -1.93 4.64
C VAL A 10 -8.20 -2.87 5.75
N THR A 11 -7.14 -3.65 5.54
CA THR A 11 -6.64 -4.61 6.55
C THR A 11 -5.21 -4.29 6.94
N SER A 12 -4.91 -4.29 8.24
CA SER A 12 -3.58 -3.93 8.74
C SER A 12 -3.36 -4.29 10.21
N TRP A 13 -2.10 -4.41 10.62
CA TRP A 13 -1.66 -4.58 12.02
C TRP A 13 -1.23 -3.25 12.67
N GLY A 14 -1.51 -2.12 12.05
CA GLY A 14 -1.21 -0.81 12.62
C GLY A 14 -2.02 -0.49 13.88
N SER A 15 -1.62 0.58 14.56
CA SER A 15 -2.25 0.99 15.81
C SER A 15 -3.52 1.75 15.53
N ASN A 16 -4.58 1.45 16.28
CA ASN A 16 -5.81 2.25 16.30
C ASN A 16 -5.67 3.53 17.16
N ARG A 17 -4.49 3.76 17.77
CA ARG A 17 -4.28 4.88 18.69
C ARG A 17 -3.81 6.14 17.98
N ARG A 18 -4.41 7.27 18.35
CA ARG A 18 -4.03 8.62 17.87
C ARG A 18 -2.79 9.18 18.56
N ASP A 19 -2.46 8.68 19.75
CA ASP A 19 -1.29 9.09 20.53
C ASP A 19 0.03 8.59 19.94
N GLY A 20 -0.02 7.68 18.95
CA GLY A 20 1.13 7.10 18.26
C GLY A 20 1.93 6.14 19.11
N VAL A 21 1.42 5.79 20.29
CA VAL A 21 1.93 4.69 21.08
C VAL A 21 1.57 3.41 20.34
N TYR A 22 2.58 2.58 20.11
CA TYR A 22 2.41 1.26 19.50
C TYR A 22 2.68 0.23 20.57
N ASP A 23 1.66 -0.58 20.87
CA ASP A 23 1.80 -1.74 21.74
C ASP A 23 2.15 -2.95 20.87
N SER A 24 3.38 -3.45 20.99
CA SER A 24 3.89 -4.58 20.21
C SER A 24 3.40 -5.93 20.73
N ILE A 25 2.75 -5.98 21.88
CA ILE A 25 2.44 -7.23 22.59
C ILE A 25 1.06 -7.78 22.21
N SER A 26 0.15 -6.97 21.66
CA SER A 26 -1.24 -7.36 21.38
C SER A 26 -1.80 -6.98 19.99
N SER A 27 -0.96 -6.83 18.96
CA SER A 27 -1.47 -6.47 17.62
C SER A 27 -2.14 -7.65 16.91
N THR A 28 -3.46 -7.64 16.86
CA THR A 28 -4.28 -8.50 15.99
C THR A 28 -4.57 -7.78 14.67
N LEU A 29 -4.79 -8.53 13.59
CA LEU A 29 -5.16 -7.95 12.30
C LEU A 29 -6.48 -7.17 12.45
N GLN A 30 -6.45 -5.89 12.09
CA GLN A 30 -7.62 -5.02 12.09
C GLN A 30 -8.23 -4.95 10.70
N VAL A 31 -9.54 -4.72 10.66
CA VAL A 31 -10.33 -4.54 9.43
C VAL A 31 -11.11 -3.24 9.57
N TYR A 32 -10.97 -2.35 8.58
CA TYR A 32 -11.60 -1.04 8.52
C TYR A 32 -12.49 -0.96 7.28
N HIS A 33 -13.72 -0.51 7.47
CA HIS A 33 -14.65 -0.18 6.38
C HIS A 33 -14.62 1.32 6.12
N ALA A 34 -14.51 1.72 4.86
CA ALA A 34 -14.43 3.12 4.49
C ALA A 34 -15.13 3.37 3.15
N MET A 35 -15.63 4.59 2.96
CA MET A 35 -16.33 5.03 1.76
C MET A 35 -15.40 5.90 0.90
N LEU A 36 -15.46 5.74 -0.41
CA LEU A 36 -14.76 6.61 -1.35
C LEU A 36 -15.30 8.04 -1.22
N MET A 37 -14.38 8.99 -1.14
CA MET A 37 -14.72 10.40 -1.13
C MET A 37 -14.53 10.99 -2.54
N SER A 38 -15.36 11.97 -2.91
CA SER A 38 -15.21 12.62 -4.21
C SER A 38 -13.88 13.36 -4.30
N ASN A 39 -13.33 13.51 -5.51
CA ASN A 39 -12.06 14.21 -5.72
C ASN A 39 -12.11 15.64 -5.17
N GLU A 40 -13.21 16.35 -5.43
CA GLU A 40 -13.43 17.72 -4.98
C GLU A 40 -13.43 17.83 -3.45
N GLN A 41 -14.19 16.96 -2.78
CA GLN A 41 -14.23 16.93 -1.31
C GLN A 41 -12.84 16.62 -0.74
N CYS A 42 -12.11 15.67 -1.34
CA CYS A 42 -10.77 15.38 -0.88
C CYS A 42 -9.83 16.56 -1.03
N ASN A 43 -9.80 17.15 -2.22
CA ASN A 43 -8.90 18.25 -2.49
C ASN A 43 -9.23 19.46 -1.60
N ASN A 44 -10.50 19.74 -1.32
CA ASN A 44 -10.91 20.79 -0.38
C ASN A 44 -10.36 20.54 1.04
N VAL A 45 -10.40 19.31 1.54
CA VAL A 45 -9.87 18.99 2.86
C VAL A 45 -8.34 19.05 2.88
N THR A 46 -7.66 18.44 1.91
CA THR A 46 -6.19 18.33 1.91
C THR A 46 -5.49 19.65 1.58
N MET A 47 -6.10 20.51 0.77
CA MET A 47 -5.56 21.84 0.45
C MET A 47 -5.45 22.75 1.67
N ARG A 48 -6.27 22.53 2.72
CA ARG A 48 -6.14 23.23 4.02
C ARG A 48 -4.79 22.95 4.70
N PHE A 49 -4.08 21.92 4.25
CA PHE A 49 -2.76 21.50 4.74
C PHE A 49 -1.67 21.67 3.68
N GLY A 50 -1.98 22.31 2.54
CA GLY A 50 -1.03 22.53 1.45
C GLY A 50 -0.67 21.29 0.65
N VAL A 51 -1.49 20.23 0.70
CA VAL A 51 -1.26 18.99 -0.06
C VAL A 51 -2.30 18.84 -1.17
N PRO A 52 -1.94 19.10 -2.44
CA PRO A 52 -2.85 18.90 -3.56
C PRO A 52 -3.04 17.41 -3.85
N VAL A 53 -4.28 17.00 -4.09
CA VAL A 53 -4.60 15.61 -4.46
C VAL A 53 -4.54 15.49 -5.97
N THR A 54 -3.55 14.74 -6.47
CA THR A 54 -3.43 14.44 -7.90
C THR A 54 -4.30 13.23 -8.27
N GLU A 55 -4.42 12.95 -9.57
CA GLU A 55 -5.10 11.74 -10.08
C GLU A 55 -4.43 10.42 -9.66
N ASN A 56 -3.27 10.48 -9.02
CA ASN A 56 -2.54 9.32 -8.49
C ASN A 56 -2.97 8.92 -7.08
N PHE A 57 -3.92 9.64 -6.49
CA PHE A 57 -4.42 9.38 -5.15
C PHE A 57 -5.94 9.41 -5.11
N PHE A 58 -6.49 8.67 -4.15
CA PHE A 58 -7.88 8.80 -3.73
C PHE A 58 -7.95 8.84 -2.22
N CYS A 59 -9.11 9.24 -1.72
CA CYS A 59 -9.32 9.50 -0.31
C CYS A 59 -10.55 8.75 0.14
N VAL A 60 -10.49 8.19 1.34
CA VAL A 60 -11.61 7.46 1.91
C VAL A 60 -12.00 8.08 3.24
N THR A 61 -13.30 8.22 3.44
CA THR A 61 -13.88 8.58 4.72
C THR A 61 -14.23 7.32 5.50
N GLN A 62 -13.97 7.33 6.79
CA GLN A 62 -13.98 6.14 7.63
C GLN A 62 -15.33 5.98 8.33
N THR A 63 -15.84 4.75 8.39
CA THR A 63 -17.09 4.47 9.10
C THR A 63 -16.80 4.06 10.55
N GLY A 64 -17.72 4.36 11.48
CA GLY A 64 -17.63 3.87 12.86
C GLY A 64 -16.45 4.41 13.70
N ARG A 65 -15.85 5.55 13.32
CA ARG A 65 -14.72 6.20 14.03
C ARG A 65 -13.46 5.32 14.19
N ARG A 66 -13.28 4.34 13.30
CA ARG A 66 -12.09 3.47 13.25
C ARG A 66 -11.40 3.68 11.91
N ALA A 67 -10.07 3.73 11.89
CA ALA A 67 -9.34 3.97 10.66
C ALA A 67 -7.87 3.53 10.74
N PRO A 68 -7.23 3.28 9.58
CA PRO A 68 -5.79 3.17 9.48
C PRO A 68 -5.12 4.47 9.97
N CYS A 69 -4.30 4.37 11.01
CA CYS A 69 -3.58 5.44 11.66
C CYS A 69 -2.06 5.24 11.50
N THR A 70 -1.37 4.86 12.57
CA THR A 70 0.08 4.69 12.57
C THR A 70 0.43 3.26 12.22
N ARG A 71 1.48 3.11 11.39
CA ARG A 71 1.99 1.81 10.92
C ARG A 71 1.01 1.06 10.00
N ASP A 72 0.09 1.78 9.36
CA ASP A 72 -0.78 1.25 8.32
C ASP A 72 -0.32 1.62 6.90
N THR A 73 0.81 2.31 6.74
CA THR A 73 1.35 2.65 5.42
C THR A 73 1.60 1.38 4.60
N GLY A 74 1.11 1.35 3.37
CA GLY A 74 1.13 0.19 2.49
C GLY A 74 -0.05 -0.77 2.66
N ALA A 75 -0.95 -0.55 3.64
CA ALA A 75 -2.12 -1.39 3.82
C ALA A 75 -3.03 -1.39 2.57
N PRO A 76 -3.54 -2.56 2.15
CA PRO A 76 -4.35 -2.66 0.95
C PRO A 76 -5.75 -2.09 1.17
N ALA A 77 -6.25 -1.32 0.22
CA ALA A 77 -7.67 -0.97 0.07
C ALA A 77 -8.30 -1.85 -1.02
N VAL A 78 -9.18 -2.75 -0.60
CA VAL A 78 -9.81 -3.75 -1.46
C VAL A 78 -11.32 -3.51 -1.53
N SER A 79 -11.87 -3.54 -2.72
CA SER A 79 -13.31 -3.51 -2.97
C SER A 79 -13.66 -4.53 -4.03
N ASP A 80 -14.68 -5.35 -3.78
CA ASP A 80 -15.12 -6.45 -4.67
C ASP A 80 -13.97 -7.37 -5.14
N GLY A 81 -13.03 -7.66 -4.23
CA GLY A 81 -11.86 -8.51 -4.52
C GLY A 81 -10.76 -7.83 -5.35
N VAL A 82 -10.94 -6.56 -5.72
CA VAL A 82 -9.95 -5.78 -6.48
C VAL A 82 -9.14 -4.89 -5.54
N LEU A 83 -7.82 -4.94 -5.68
CA LEU A 83 -6.90 -4.04 -4.98
C LEU A 83 -6.87 -2.68 -5.68
N TRP A 84 -7.47 -1.68 -5.06
CA TRP A 84 -7.60 -0.34 -5.65
C TRP A 84 -6.47 0.61 -5.24
N GLY A 85 -5.94 0.43 -4.04
CA GLY A 85 -4.92 1.33 -3.51
C GLY A 85 -4.14 0.80 -2.34
N LEU A 86 -3.10 1.55 -2.01
CA LEU A 86 -2.26 1.32 -0.85
C LEU A 86 -2.30 2.55 0.06
N ALA A 87 -2.49 2.33 1.35
CA ALA A 87 -2.50 3.41 2.34
C ALA A 87 -1.17 4.18 2.26
N SER A 88 -1.25 5.51 2.19
CA SER A 88 -0.07 6.36 2.01
C SER A 88 0.19 7.19 3.25
N TRP A 89 -0.70 8.16 3.52
CA TRP A 89 -0.54 9.10 4.60
C TRP A 89 -1.90 9.57 5.13
N GLY A 90 -1.85 10.23 6.29
CA GLY A 90 -3.00 10.84 6.94
C GLY A 90 -2.52 11.67 8.13
N ILE A 91 -3.40 12.52 8.66
CA ILE A 91 -3.06 13.29 9.85
C ILE A 91 -3.24 12.41 11.08
N ARG A 92 -2.13 11.92 11.63
CA ARG A 92 -2.09 11.01 12.79
C ARG A 92 -3.06 11.37 13.92
N LYS A 93 -3.07 12.64 14.34
CA LYS A 93 -3.91 13.12 15.46
C LYS A 93 -5.41 13.07 15.15
N LEU A 94 -5.78 12.98 13.88
CA LEU A 94 -7.14 13.08 13.36
C LEU A 94 -7.59 11.78 12.70
N CYS A 95 -6.82 10.70 12.85
CA CYS A 95 -7.24 9.39 12.37
C CYS A 95 -8.55 8.94 13.04
N GLY A 96 -9.40 8.28 12.26
CA GLY A 96 -10.71 7.80 12.69
C GLY A 96 -11.71 8.92 12.90
N THR A 97 -11.44 10.13 12.40
CA THR A 97 -12.41 11.23 12.40
C THR A 97 -13.00 11.39 11.01
N GLU A 98 -14.31 11.62 10.93
CA GLU A 98 -15.01 11.85 9.67
C GLU A 98 -14.54 13.12 8.94
N ARG A 99 -13.90 14.04 9.68
CA ARG A 99 -13.39 15.31 9.12
C ARG A 99 -12.08 15.14 8.35
N PHE A 100 -11.37 14.03 8.56
CA PHE A 100 -10.04 13.82 8.00
C PHE A 100 -9.95 12.47 7.30
N PRO A 101 -9.97 12.46 5.96
CA PRO A 101 -9.89 11.22 5.21
C PRO A 101 -8.52 10.57 5.39
N ALA A 102 -8.44 9.28 5.09
CA ALA A 102 -7.18 8.57 4.88
C ALA A 102 -6.85 8.57 3.37
N MET A 103 -5.57 8.77 3.03
CA MET A 103 -5.13 8.91 1.65
C MET A 103 -4.46 7.64 1.17
N PHE A 104 -4.83 7.25 -0.04
CA PHE A 104 -4.36 6.03 -0.69
C PHE A 104 -3.78 6.37 -2.05
N SER A 105 -2.65 5.73 -2.38
CA SER A 105 -2.14 5.71 -3.74
C SER A 105 -3.11 4.94 -4.62
N TYR A 106 -3.51 5.50 -5.75
CA TYR A 106 -4.45 4.89 -6.68
C TYR A 106 -3.72 4.01 -7.69
N LEU A 107 -3.84 2.68 -7.58
CA LEU A 107 -3.07 1.78 -8.44
C LEU A 107 -3.48 1.84 -9.91
N ALA A 108 -4.75 2.08 -10.20
CA ALA A 108 -5.27 2.17 -11.56
C ALA A 108 -5.15 3.59 -12.16
N SER A 109 -4.43 4.52 -11.51
CA SER A 109 -4.06 5.77 -12.17
C SER A 109 -3.12 5.50 -13.35
N LYS A 110 -3.16 6.34 -14.39
CA LYS A 110 -2.35 6.13 -15.59
C LYS A 110 -0.86 6.02 -15.27
N SER A 111 -0.34 6.91 -14.42
CA SER A 111 1.08 6.95 -14.12
C SER A 111 1.52 5.82 -13.18
N ASN A 112 0.71 5.50 -12.15
CA ASN A 112 1.02 4.40 -11.23
C ASN A 112 0.95 3.06 -11.95
N LEU A 113 -0.10 2.82 -12.73
CA LEU A 113 -0.25 1.58 -13.48
C LEU A 113 0.87 1.41 -14.50
N ALA A 114 1.19 2.46 -15.28
CA ALA A 114 2.27 2.42 -16.25
C ALA A 114 3.63 2.12 -15.60
N PHE A 115 3.91 2.73 -14.44
CA PHE A 115 5.11 2.42 -13.67
C PHE A 115 5.16 0.94 -13.27
N ILE A 116 4.08 0.43 -12.66
CA ILE A 116 4.00 -0.95 -12.19
C ILE A 116 4.17 -1.93 -13.35
N THR A 117 3.42 -1.73 -14.46
CA THR A 117 3.46 -2.65 -15.61
C THR A 117 4.80 -2.59 -16.32
N ASN A 118 5.38 -1.41 -16.52
CA ASN A 118 6.66 -1.28 -17.23
C ASN A 118 7.80 -1.86 -16.40
N ALA A 119 7.85 -1.56 -15.10
CA ALA A 119 8.85 -2.12 -14.20
C ALA A 119 8.74 -3.64 -14.14
N THR A 120 7.52 -4.19 -14.04
CA THR A 120 7.29 -5.64 -14.05
C THR A 120 7.71 -6.27 -15.37
N ASN A 121 7.29 -5.70 -16.50
CA ASN A 121 7.64 -6.21 -17.82
C ASN A 121 9.15 -6.19 -18.08
N TYR A 122 9.84 -5.15 -17.63
CA TYR A 122 11.28 -5.04 -17.80
C TYR A 122 12.03 -5.90 -16.78
N LEU A 123 11.79 -5.69 -15.48
CA LEU A 123 12.50 -6.30 -14.35
C LEU A 123 11.93 -7.65 -13.90
N MET A 124 11.00 -8.26 -14.61
CA MET A 124 10.57 -9.64 -14.36
C MET A 124 10.46 -10.46 -15.65
N SER A 125 10.99 -9.95 -16.77
CA SER A 125 11.06 -10.72 -18.02
C SER A 125 12.09 -11.85 -17.94
N ASP A 126 11.70 -13.02 -18.45
CA ASP A 126 12.54 -14.21 -18.61
C ASP A 126 13.72 -13.98 -19.56
N LYS A 127 13.61 -13.00 -20.46
CA LYS A 127 14.63 -12.68 -21.47
C LYS A 127 15.58 -11.56 -21.02
N ARG A 128 15.62 -11.25 -19.73
CA ARG A 128 16.51 -10.20 -19.23
C ARG A 128 17.98 -10.58 -19.41
N TYR A 129 18.69 -9.75 -20.16
CA TYR A 129 20.15 -9.78 -20.21
C TYR A 129 20.68 -9.07 -18.96
N PHE A 130 20.92 -9.82 -17.88
CA PHE A 130 21.49 -9.27 -16.65
C PHE A 130 22.93 -8.80 -16.89
N PRO A 131 23.27 -7.52 -16.65
CA PRO A 131 24.67 -7.05 -16.69
C PRO A 131 25.47 -7.48 -15.44
N TYR A 132 24.82 -8.01 -14.41
CA TYR A 132 25.45 -8.57 -13.23
C TYR A 132 25.14 -10.06 -13.15
N TYR A 133 26.20 -10.88 -13.16
CA TYR A 133 26.09 -12.30 -12.85
C TYR A 133 25.52 -12.45 -11.44
N ASP A 134 24.42 -13.20 -11.31
CA ASP A 134 24.00 -13.73 -10.02
C ASP A 134 25.16 -14.57 -9.47
N ARG A 135 25.93 -14.00 -8.52
CA ARG A 135 26.94 -14.72 -7.77
C ARG A 135 26.25 -15.67 -6.80
N PHE A 136 25.61 -16.71 -7.32
CA PHE A 136 25.47 -17.94 -6.57
C PHE A 136 26.83 -18.62 -6.59
N SER A 137 27.61 -18.38 -5.53
CA SER A 137 28.73 -19.24 -5.18
C SER A 137 28.15 -20.63 -4.90
N VAL A 138 28.18 -21.51 -5.89
CA VAL A 138 28.02 -22.96 -5.66
C VAL A 138 29.30 -23.41 -4.96
N THR A 139 29.37 -23.20 -3.65
CA THR A 139 30.39 -23.84 -2.82
C THR A 139 30.10 -25.33 -2.76
N GLY A 140 30.74 -26.06 -3.68
CA GLY A 140 31.30 -27.38 -3.44
C GLY A 140 30.33 -28.54 -3.31
N ALA A 141 29.77 -29.01 -4.43
CA ALA A 141 29.51 -30.44 -4.56
C ALA A 141 30.86 -31.18 -4.62
N ARG A 142 31.40 -31.57 -3.47
CA ARG A 142 32.53 -32.52 -3.39
C ARG A 142 32.05 -33.88 -3.91
N THR A 143 32.29 -34.17 -5.18
CA THR A 143 32.20 -35.52 -5.71
C THR A 143 33.41 -36.32 -5.22
N SER A 144 33.17 -37.21 -4.25
CA SER A 144 34.15 -38.23 -3.87
C SER A 144 34.37 -39.14 -5.08
N THR A 145 35.59 -39.18 -5.60
CA THR A 145 35.98 -40.20 -6.58
C THR A 145 37.08 -41.04 -5.95
N LYS A 146 36.69 -42.21 -5.40
CA LYS A 146 37.62 -43.30 -5.07
C LYS A 146 38.31 -43.74 -6.37
N ARG A 147 39.65 -43.63 -6.44
CA ARG A 147 40.45 -44.40 -7.40
C ARG A 147 40.93 -45.69 -6.73
N ARG A 148 40.63 -46.80 -7.39
CA ARG A 148 41.22 -48.13 -7.17
C ARG A 148 42.74 -48.07 -7.35
N THR A 149 43.46 -48.65 -6.40
CA THR A 149 44.56 -49.60 -6.60
C THR A 149 44.41 -50.67 -5.54
#